data_AF-A0A661MZJ5-F1
#
_entry.id   AF-A0A661MZJ5-F1
#
_cell.length_a   1.000
_cell.length_b   1.000
_cell.length_c   1.000
_cell.angle_alpha   90.00
_cell.angle_beta   90.00
_cell.angle_gamma   90.00
#
_symmetry.space_group_name_H-M   'P 1'
#
loop_
_entity.id
_entity.type
_entity.pdbx_description
1 polymer ?
#
loop_
_entity_poly.entity_id
_entity_poly.type
_entity_poly.pdbx_seq_one_letter_code
_entity_poly.pdbx_strand_id
1 'polypeptide(L)'
;MSSNLALLVATLCLVGCGGPSGSRLAMHDLAGFSIGVDVDTETRAVTDNLTSRGFVLGLSQSGEGYRAFDASHPDGRTLVRVITQVGIAIALDVPTHERDDAVRLRVVAGITDLVVTRIDSAGDRECSALLRPEPDGRVKGVPIELDYFGEGACVEEIRDLDEDGHPEMLTRSFAERAFGDGVPEVPGVLVAREGGYRRAGPGDCEVFWNGEEVRRRSEADEARRALDVPRVLRLAVELALVVRGRGGAMAAQVTAFDGAIAGLVLSAEEARGALEAREYIADGWPE
;
A
#
# COMPACT_ATOMS: atom_id res chain seq x y z
N MET A 1 73.46 -26.46 14.25
CA MET A 1 74.02 -26.45 15.61
C MET A 1 74.71 -25.12 15.84
N SER A 2 74.60 -24.59 17.07
CA SER A 2 75.56 -23.71 17.76
C SER A 2 76.20 -22.56 16.96
N SER A 3 75.82 -21.29 17.12
CA SER A 3 75.88 -20.42 18.33
C SER A 3 77.14 -19.55 18.39
N ASN A 4 76.91 -18.33 18.89
CA ASN A 4 77.84 -17.33 19.43
C ASN A 4 78.55 -16.42 18.41
N LEU A 5 78.40 -15.07 18.42
CA LEU A 5 78.17 -14.06 19.48
C LEU A 5 79.46 -13.55 20.13
N ALA A 6 79.97 -12.43 19.60
CA ALA A 6 80.77 -11.39 20.25
C ALA A 6 80.59 -10.12 19.36
N LEU A 7 79.99 -8.99 19.78
CA LEU A 7 80.28 -8.11 20.93
C LEU A 7 81.70 -7.50 20.74
N LEU A 8 81.90 -6.18 20.54
CA LEU A 8 81.52 -5.06 21.41
C LEU A 8 81.57 -3.68 20.68
N VAL A 9 80.66 -2.76 21.05
CA VAL A 9 80.88 -1.34 21.48
C VAL A 9 81.67 -0.32 20.60
N ALA A 10 81.44 1.00 20.65
CA ALA A 10 80.25 1.88 20.63
C ALA A 10 80.67 3.34 20.96
N THR A 11 80.27 4.31 20.13
CA THR A 11 80.21 5.76 20.42
C THR A 11 79.31 6.39 19.33
N LEU A 12 78.07 6.84 19.50
CA LEU A 12 77.35 7.57 20.56
C LEU A 12 77.75 9.05 20.65
N CYS A 13 76.91 9.93 20.06
CA CYS A 13 76.46 11.20 20.66
C CYS A 13 75.37 11.90 19.81
N LEU A 14 74.14 11.97 20.35
CA LEU A 14 73.24 13.15 20.47
C LEU A 14 72.94 13.96 19.18
N VAL A 15 71.69 14.29 18.78
CA VAL A 15 70.41 14.61 19.46
C VAL A 15 69.25 14.18 18.51
N GLY A 16 68.00 13.86 18.90
CA GLY A 16 67.31 13.77 20.20
C GLY A 16 65.78 13.65 20.02
N CYS A 17 65.01 13.92 21.07
CA CYS A 17 63.52 14.08 21.13
C CYS A 17 62.64 13.12 20.29
N GLY A 18 62.16 12.05 20.93
CA GLY A 18 61.07 11.23 20.40
C GLY A 18 59.67 11.85 20.61
N GLY A 19 58.73 11.44 19.77
CA GLY A 19 57.28 11.57 19.99
C GLY A 19 56.62 10.26 19.59
N PRO A 20 55.55 9.80 20.27
CA PRO A 20 54.92 8.53 19.95
C PRO A 20 54.29 8.55 18.56
N SER A 21 54.45 7.44 17.83
CA SER A 21 53.89 7.20 16.49
C SER A 21 52.36 7.05 16.51
N GLY A 22 51.66 8.11 16.90
CA GLY A 22 50.22 8.23 16.78
C GLY A 22 49.87 8.64 15.36
N SER A 23 49.66 7.68 14.48
CA SER A 23 49.06 7.88 13.14
C SER A 23 47.60 8.31 13.25
N ARG A 24 47.37 9.51 13.81
CA ARG A 24 46.10 10.21 13.67
C ARG A 24 45.98 10.60 12.22
N LEU A 25 45.12 9.90 11.48
CA LEU A 25 44.48 10.46 10.28
C LEU A 25 43.86 11.79 10.71
N ALA A 26 44.48 12.89 10.29
CA ALA A 26 43.98 14.21 10.60
C ALA A 26 42.72 14.43 9.77
N MET A 27 41.55 14.37 10.43
CA MET A 27 40.29 14.88 9.90
C MET A 27 40.40 16.41 9.77
N HIS A 28 41.08 16.88 8.72
CA HIS A 28 41.05 18.26 8.30
C HIS A 28 39.83 18.53 7.41
N ASP A 29 39.12 19.61 7.74
CA ASP A 29 38.10 20.28 6.94
C ASP A 29 36.90 19.47 6.42
N LEU A 30 35.95 19.24 7.34
CA LEU A 30 34.52 19.19 7.01
C LEU A 30 33.85 20.59 7.04
N ALA A 31 34.61 21.67 7.29
CA ALA A 31 34.11 23.04 7.36
C ALA A 31 33.78 23.59 5.96
N GLY A 32 32.60 23.21 5.46
CA GLY A 32 32.14 23.46 4.09
C GLY A 32 31.24 22.35 3.54
N PHE A 33 31.24 21.18 4.20
CA PHE A 33 30.32 20.08 3.89
C PHE A 33 29.08 20.18 4.79
N SER A 34 28.01 20.77 4.28
CA SER A 34 26.66 20.56 4.83
C SER A 34 26.12 19.22 4.34
N ILE A 35 25.72 18.34 5.26
CA ILE A 35 24.90 17.17 4.93
C ILE A 35 23.44 17.60 5.05
N GLY A 36 22.71 17.57 3.94
CA GLY A 36 21.32 17.99 3.85
C GLY A 36 21.08 19.25 3.03
N VAL A 37 19.80 19.60 2.89
CA VAL A 37 19.32 20.74 2.08
C VAL A 37 18.32 21.59 2.86
N ASP A 38 18.21 22.87 2.49
CA ASP A 38 17.04 23.67 2.85
C ASP A 38 15.85 23.21 2.00
N VAL A 39 14.81 22.66 2.64
CA VAL A 39 13.72 21.96 1.95
C VAL A 39 12.95 22.90 1.00
N ASP A 40 12.72 24.15 1.39
CA ASP A 40 12.00 25.12 0.57
C ASP A 40 12.85 25.65 -0.60
N THR A 41 14.18 25.72 -0.47
CA THR A 41 15.10 26.05 -1.57
C THR A 41 15.26 24.90 -2.55
N GLU A 42 15.44 23.68 -2.07
CA GLU A 42 15.53 22.49 -2.92
C GLU A 42 14.21 22.27 -3.68
N THR A 43 13.07 22.40 -2.99
CA THR A 43 11.75 22.28 -3.62
C THR A 43 11.59 23.28 -4.76
N ARG A 44 11.91 24.57 -4.53
CA ARG A 44 11.86 25.58 -5.60
C ARG A 44 12.80 25.25 -6.76
N ALA A 45 14.03 24.84 -6.49
CA ALA A 45 14.99 24.47 -7.53
C ALA A 45 14.51 23.30 -8.40
N VAL A 46 13.89 22.28 -7.78
CA VAL A 46 13.31 21.13 -8.49
C VAL A 46 12.06 21.54 -9.28
N THR A 47 11.14 22.33 -8.69
CA THR A 47 9.92 22.77 -9.38
C THR A 47 10.22 23.71 -10.56
N ASP A 48 11.19 24.61 -10.41
CA ASP A 48 11.63 25.51 -11.49
C ASP A 48 12.27 24.70 -12.63
N ASN A 49 13.09 23.69 -12.29
CA ASN A 49 13.68 22.78 -13.29
C ASN A 49 12.62 21.99 -14.05
N LEU A 50 11.64 21.41 -13.36
CA LEU A 50 10.55 20.66 -13.98
C LEU A 50 9.67 21.56 -14.86
N THR A 51 9.33 22.76 -14.38
CA THR A 51 8.55 23.75 -15.14
C THR A 51 9.30 24.18 -16.41
N SER A 52 10.62 24.42 -16.32
CA SER A 52 11.47 24.72 -17.50
C SER A 52 11.53 23.58 -18.53
N ARG A 53 11.15 22.35 -18.13
CA ARG A 53 11.06 21.15 -18.96
C ARG A 53 9.63 20.83 -19.41
N GLY A 54 8.68 21.75 -19.21
CA GLY A 54 7.30 21.61 -19.67
C GLY A 54 6.36 20.84 -18.74
N PHE A 55 6.79 20.49 -17.52
CA PHE A 55 5.89 19.92 -16.52
C PHE A 55 5.00 21.00 -15.91
N VAL A 56 3.76 20.63 -15.61
CA VAL A 56 2.78 21.38 -14.83
C VAL A 56 2.66 20.72 -13.46
N LEU A 57 2.91 21.48 -12.40
CA LEU A 57 2.72 21.02 -11.02
C LEU A 57 1.22 20.80 -10.75
N GLY A 58 0.88 19.70 -10.09
CA GLY A 58 -0.48 19.43 -9.64
C GLY A 58 -0.62 19.67 -8.14
N LEU A 59 -0.90 18.62 -7.37
CA LEU A 59 -1.07 18.75 -5.92
C LEU A 59 0.29 18.96 -5.24
N SER A 60 0.31 19.84 -4.23
CA SER A 60 1.42 19.98 -3.29
C SER A 60 0.95 19.81 -1.85
N GLN A 61 1.76 19.13 -1.04
CA GLN A 61 1.59 18.98 0.40
C GLN A 61 2.86 19.38 1.15
N SER A 62 2.68 19.88 2.36
CA SER A 62 3.76 20.39 3.22
C SER A 62 3.54 19.89 4.64
N GLY A 63 4.61 19.38 5.26
CA GLY A 63 4.62 19.04 6.68
C GLY A 63 5.91 19.47 7.35
N GLU A 64 6.12 18.99 8.57
CA GLU A 64 7.36 19.21 9.31
C GLU A 64 8.53 18.47 8.62
N GLY A 65 9.59 19.19 8.26
CA GLY A 65 10.78 18.62 7.62
C GLY A 65 10.62 18.16 6.16
N TYR A 66 9.45 18.31 5.53
CA TYR A 66 9.22 17.85 4.15
C TYR A 66 8.32 18.74 3.27
N ARG A 67 8.49 18.58 1.95
CA ARG A 67 7.56 19.01 0.89
C ARG A 67 7.31 17.84 -0.04
N ALA A 68 6.07 17.65 -0.47
CA ALA A 68 5.69 16.68 -1.47
C ALA A 68 4.88 17.35 -2.59
N PHE A 69 5.03 16.88 -3.81
CA PHE A 69 4.19 17.32 -4.92
C PHE A 69 4.12 16.27 -6.03
N ASP A 70 3.05 16.33 -6.82
CA ASP A 70 2.99 15.69 -8.14
C ASP A 70 3.16 16.70 -9.27
N ALA A 71 3.53 16.20 -10.45
CA ALA A 71 3.55 16.97 -11.67
C ALA A 71 3.22 16.09 -12.88
N SER A 72 2.67 16.71 -13.93
CA SER A 72 2.33 16.06 -15.19
C SER A 72 2.94 16.82 -16.37
N HIS A 73 3.27 16.13 -17.46
CA HIS A 73 3.74 16.74 -18.69
C HIS A 73 2.76 16.43 -19.84
N PRO A 74 2.54 17.32 -20.82
CA PRO A 74 1.63 17.10 -21.94
C PRO A 74 1.90 15.88 -22.86
N ASP A 75 2.94 15.09 -22.59
CA ASP A 75 3.27 13.84 -23.31
C ASP A 75 2.92 12.57 -22.52
N GLY A 76 2.16 12.70 -21.43
CA GLY A 76 1.71 11.59 -20.58
C GLY A 76 2.58 11.34 -19.35
N ARG A 77 3.82 11.85 -19.29
CA ARG A 77 4.66 11.65 -18.09
C ARG A 77 4.00 12.24 -16.86
N THR A 78 3.99 11.46 -15.79
CA THR A 78 3.62 11.91 -14.45
C THR A 78 4.71 11.54 -13.47
N LEU A 79 4.81 12.32 -12.40
CA LEU A 79 5.82 12.12 -11.37
C LEU A 79 5.30 12.54 -10.00
N VAL A 80 5.92 11.97 -8.97
CA VAL A 80 5.80 12.41 -7.58
C VAL A 80 7.19 12.65 -7.03
N ARG A 81 7.34 13.72 -6.24
CA ARG A 81 8.54 14.02 -5.46
C ARG A 81 8.19 14.17 -3.99
N VAL A 82 9.05 13.64 -3.13
CA VAL A 82 9.11 13.99 -1.71
C VAL A 82 10.51 14.47 -1.40
N ILE A 83 10.61 15.71 -0.95
CA ILE A 83 11.84 16.42 -0.65
C ILE A 83 11.86 16.65 0.86
N THR A 84 12.96 16.31 1.50
CA THR A 84 13.16 16.45 2.94
C THR A 84 14.50 17.11 3.21
N GLN A 85 14.85 17.32 4.46
CA GLN A 85 16.16 17.85 4.86
C GLN A 85 17.38 17.04 4.39
N VAL A 86 17.21 15.80 3.90
CA VAL A 86 18.33 15.01 3.30
C VAL A 86 18.39 15.08 1.77
N GLY A 87 17.49 15.84 1.13
CA GLY A 87 17.38 15.97 -0.33
C GLY A 87 16.09 15.37 -0.88
N ILE A 88 16.11 14.91 -2.13
CA ILE A 88 15.00 14.17 -2.73
C ILE A 88 14.95 12.75 -2.13
N ALA A 89 14.03 12.52 -1.19
CA ALA A 89 13.86 11.24 -0.52
C ALA A 89 13.03 10.24 -1.37
N ILE A 90 12.11 10.74 -2.20
CA ILE A 90 11.32 9.95 -3.14
C ILE A 90 11.32 10.63 -4.51
N ALA A 91 11.65 9.86 -5.55
CA ALA A 91 11.48 10.23 -6.95
C ALA A 91 10.76 9.08 -7.68
N LEU A 92 9.45 9.21 -7.86
CA LEU A 92 8.65 8.32 -8.68
C LEU A 92 8.39 9.01 -10.02
N ASP A 93 8.76 8.35 -11.10
CA ASP A 93 8.56 8.82 -12.47
C ASP A 93 7.90 7.69 -13.27
N VAL A 94 6.75 7.94 -13.90
CA VAL A 94 6.17 7.01 -14.88
C VAL A 94 6.62 7.45 -16.29
N PRO A 95 7.35 6.58 -17.02
CA PRO A 95 7.95 6.96 -18.30
C PRO A 95 6.99 6.77 -19.49
N THR A 96 7.20 7.55 -20.56
CA THR A 96 6.36 7.59 -21.80
C THR A 96 6.25 6.29 -22.62
N HIS A 97 6.83 5.18 -22.17
CA HIS A 97 6.66 3.87 -22.80
C HIS A 97 5.63 2.99 -22.08
N GLU A 98 5.33 3.29 -20.82
CA GLU A 98 4.17 2.78 -20.06
C GLU A 98 3.03 3.80 -20.24
N ARG A 99 2.61 3.99 -21.49
CA ARG A 99 2.02 5.26 -22.00
C ARG A 99 0.79 5.80 -21.29
N ASP A 100 0.10 4.94 -20.58
CA ASP A 100 -1.24 5.20 -20.09
C ASP A 100 -1.31 5.11 -18.55
N ASP A 101 -0.22 4.70 -17.89
CA ASP A 101 -0.10 4.70 -16.44
C ASP A 101 0.19 6.12 -15.90
N ALA A 102 -0.32 6.43 -14.71
CA ALA A 102 -0.04 7.70 -14.04
C ALA A 102 0.26 7.54 -12.55
N VAL A 103 1.07 8.43 -11.97
CA VAL A 103 1.22 8.61 -10.51
C VAL A 103 0.78 9.99 -10.08
N ARG A 104 0.06 10.06 -8.95
CA ARG A 104 -0.45 11.32 -8.36
C ARG A 104 -0.36 11.28 -6.84
N LEU A 105 -0.33 12.46 -6.24
CA LEU A 105 -0.46 12.65 -4.81
C LEU A 105 -1.95 12.89 -4.49
N ARG A 106 -2.43 12.42 -3.33
CA ARG A 106 -3.80 12.66 -2.84
C ARG A 106 -3.80 13.21 -1.42
N VAL A 107 -4.73 14.11 -1.13
CA VAL A 107 -5.14 14.40 0.25
C VAL A 107 -6.32 13.51 0.58
N VAL A 108 -6.28 12.82 1.72
CA VAL A 108 -7.42 12.11 2.28
C VAL A 108 -7.62 12.64 3.70
N ALA A 109 -8.81 13.15 4.02
CA ALA A 109 -9.11 13.68 5.34
C ALA A 109 -8.96 12.56 6.39
N GLY A 110 -8.30 12.82 7.52
CA GLY A 110 -8.00 11.81 8.54
C GLY A 110 -6.70 11.02 8.32
N ILE A 111 -6.11 11.07 7.11
CA ILE A 111 -4.78 10.49 6.84
C ILE A 111 -3.70 11.57 6.98
N THR A 112 -2.66 11.29 7.76
CA THR A 112 -1.49 12.18 7.96
C THR A 112 -0.28 11.80 7.12
N ASP A 113 -0.23 10.56 6.62
CA ASP A 113 0.79 10.07 5.69
C ASP A 113 0.50 10.53 4.25
N LEU A 114 1.53 10.54 3.41
CA LEU A 114 1.40 10.90 2.00
C LEU A 114 0.75 9.76 1.22
N VAL A 115 -0.46 9.97 0.71
CA VAL A 115 -1.14 9.01 -0.17
C VAL A 115 -0.66 9.23 -1.60
N VAL A 116 0.03 8.23 -2.15
CA VAL A 116 0.46 8.20 -3.55
C VAL A 116 -0.34 7.14 -4.28
N THR A 117 -1.01 7.53 -5.36
CA THR A 117 -1.85 6.63 -6.16
C THR A 117 -1.23 6.45 -7.55
N ARG A 118 -1.04 5.18 -7.94
CA ARG A 118 -0.88 4.78 -9.33
C ARG A 118 -2.27 4.59 -9.96
N ILE A 119 -2.47 5.11 -11.15
CA ILE A 119 -3.64 4.90 -11.99
C ILE A 119 -3.18 4.04 -13.16
N ASP A 120 -3.90 2.98 -13.47
CA ASP A 120 -3.53 2.05 -14.53
C ASP A 120 -3.87 2.54 -15.94
N SER A 121 -3.28 1.87 -16.92
CA SER A 121 -3.43 2.16 -18.35
C SER A 121 -4.85 2.28 -18.92
N ALA A 122 -5.86 1.72 -18.26
CA ALA A 122 -7.25 1.86 -18.71
C ALA A 122 -7.98 3.01 -18.01
N GLY A 123 -7.45 3.50 -16.88
CA GLY A 123 -8.18 4.33 -15.92
C GLY A 123 -9.22 3.53 -15.13
N ASP A 124 -9.19 2.20 -15.22
CA ASP A 124 -10.15 1.28 -14.60
C ASP A 124 -9.71 0.88 -13.18
N ARG A 125 -8.44 1.09 -12.83
CA ARG A 125 -7.90 0.77 -11.51
C ARG A 125 -6.99 1.87 -10.95
N GLU A 126 -7.31 2.32 -9.75
CA GLU A 126 -6.40 3.07 -8.89
C GLU A 126 -5.77 2.13 -7.86
N CYS A 127 -4.46 2.25 -7.61
CA CYS A 127 -3.74 1.53 -6.57
C CYS A 127 -2.94 2.51 -5.71
N SER A 128 -3.29 2.61 -4.43
CA SER A 128 -2.72 3.58 -3.49
C SER A 128 -1.72 2.96 -2.53
N ALA A 129 -0.68 3.72 -2.20
CA ALA A 129 0.31 3.42 -1.19
C ALA A 129 0.49 4.62 -0.25
N LEU A 130 0.81 4.37 1.01
CA LEU A 130 1.09 5.42 1.99
C LEU A 130 2.59 5.52 2.24
N LEU A 131 3.10 6.75 2.22
CA LEU A 131 4.49 7.08 2.52
C LEU A 131 4.55 7.99 3.75
N ARG A 132 5.34 7.60 4.74
CA ARG A 132 5.56 8.35 5.98
C ARG A 132 6.90 9.08 5.93
N PRO A 133 6.92 10.42 5.83
CA PRO A 133 8.10 11.22 6.15
C PRO A 133 8.43 11.11 7.64
N GLU A 134 9.69 10.87 7.95
CA GLU A 134 10.21 10.72 9.32
C GLU A 134 10.95 11.99 9.75
N PRO A 135 11.04 12.31 11.07
CA PRO A 135 11.75 13.49 11.56
C PRO A 135 13.24 13.54 11.22
N ASP A 136 13.86 12.40 10.88
CA ASP A 136 15.25 12.33 10.41
C ASP A 136 15.41 12.60 8.90
N GLY A 137 14.31 12.84 8.19
CA GLY A 137 14.28 13.14 6.75
C GLY A 137 14.16 11.91 5.86
N ARG A 138 14.17 10.69 6.41
CA ARG A 138 13.84 9.49 5.63
C ARG A 138 12.34 9.47 5.29
N VAL A 139 11.99 8.70 4.27
CA VAL A 139 10.60 8.34 3.96
C VAL A 139 10.48 6.83 4.01
N LYS A 140 9.48 6.30 4.69
CA LYS A 140 9.18 4.86 4.76
C LYS A 140 7.84 4.58 4.10
N GLY A 141 7.68 3.41 3.46
CA GLY A 141 6.35 2.91 3.16
C GLY A 141 5.63 2.54 4.47
N VAL A 142 4.37 2.93 4.61
CA VAL A 142 3.50 2.43 5.68
C VAL A 142 3.08 1.01 5.31
N PRO A 143 3.30 0.00 6.18
CA PRO A 143 2.84 -1.36 5.95
C PRO A 143 1.32 -1.43 5.75
N ILE A 144 0.88 -2.17 4.73
CA ILE A 144 -0.52 -2.48 4.43
C ILE A 144 -0.60 -3.99 4.20
N GLU A 145 -1.45 -4.68 4.95
CA GLU A 145 -1.60 -6.15 4.93
C GLU A 145 -2.41 -6.62 3.71
N LEU A 146 -1.78 -6.63 2.53
CA LEU A 146 -2.45 -6.98 1.27
C LEU A 146 -2.41 -8.48 0.92
N ASP A 147 -1.46 -9.24 1.46
CA ASP A 147 -1.19 -10.64 1.08
C ASP A 147 -2.45 -11.54 1.13
N TYR A 148 -3.29 -11.35 2.15
CA TYR A 148 -4.56 -12.07 2.37
C TYR A 148 -5.62 -11.88 1.26
N PHE A 149 -5.46 -10.88 0.40
CA PHE A 149 -6.41 -10.56 -0.67
C PHE A 149 -5.96 -11.08 -2.05
N GLY A 150 -4.86 -11.82 -2.10
CA GLY A 150 -4.35 -12.48 -3.31
C GLY A 150 -3.33 -11.65 -4.10
N GLU A 151 -2.75 -12.28 -5.13
CA GLU A 151 -1.72 -11.66 -5.97
C GLU A 151 -2.28 -10.42 -6.70
N GLY A 152 -1.55 -9.31 -6.64
CA GLY A 152 -1.95 -8.06 -7.29
C GLY A 152 -3.05 -7.27 -6.56
N ALA A 153 -3.43 -7.65 -5.34
CA ALA A 153 -4.26 -6.83 -4.46
C ALA A 153 -3.61 -5.46 -4.17
N CYS A 154 -4.43 -4.41 -4.08
CA CYS A 154 -3.98 -3.06 -3.79
C CYS A 154 -5.11 -2.23 -3.18
N VAL A 155 -4.79 -1.08 -2.58
CA VAL A 155 -5.80 -0.17 -2.03
C VAL A 155 -6.42 0.66 -3.15
N GLU A 156 -7.67 0.37 -3.49
CA GLU A 156 -8.41 1.03 -4.57
C GLU A 156 -9.19 2.26 -4.07
N GLU A 157 -9.66 2.24 -2.83
CA GLU A 157 -10.36 3.35 -2.20
C GLU A 157 -9.88 3.58 -0.75
N ILE A 158 -9.91 4.82 -0.29
CA ILE A 158 -9.64 5.20 1.10
C ILE A 158 -10.76 6.14 1.55
N ARG A 159 -11.54 5.70 2.54
CA ARG A 159 -12.66 6.48 3.11
C ARG A 159 -12.97 6.02 4.53
N ASP A 160 -13.54 6.92 5.30
CA ASP A 160 -14.13 6.66 6.61
C ASP A 160 -15.43 5.83 6.43
N LEU A 161 -15.49 4.64 7.04
CA LEU A 161 -16.58 3.66 6.86
C LEU A 161 -17.63 3.67 7.97
N ASP A 162 -17.33 4.20 9.15
CA ASP A 162 -18.25 4.25 10.30
C ASP A 162 -18.34 5.63 11.01
N GLU A 163 -17.79 6.67 10.36
CA GLU A 163 -17.84 8.09 10.75
C GLU A 163 -17.01 8.41 12.02
N ASP A 164 -15.96 7.63 12.31
CA ASP A 164 -15.08 7.83 13.47
C ASP A 164 -13.94 8.86 13.23
N GLY A 165 -13.71 9.26 11.98
CA GLY A 165 -12.65 10.19 11.58
C GLY A 165 -11.31 9.55 11.18
N HIS A 166 -11.22 8.21 11.14
CA HIS A 166 -10.02 7.44 10.81
C HIS A 166 -10.23 6.54 9.59
N PRO A 167 -9.97 7.04 8.35
CA PRO A 167 -10.29 6.31 7.14
C PRO A 167 -9.67 4.93 7.03
N GLU A 168 -10.51 3.96 6.73
CA GLU A 168 -10.12 2.65 6.24
C GLU A 168 -9.66 2.69 4.79
N MET A 169 -8.96 1.63 4.45
CA MET A 169 -8.60 1.28 3.09
C MET A 169 -9.49 0.15 2.59
N LEU A 170 -9.89 0.25 1.33
CA LEU A 170 -10.63 -0.77 0.63
C LEU A 170 -9.77 -1.35 -0.51
N THR A 171 -9.66 -2.67 -0.53
CA THR A 171 -9.15 -3.44 -1.67
C THR A 171 -10.31 -4.19 -2.31
N ARG A 172 -10.20 -4.57 -3.59
CA ARG A 172 -11.12 -5.51 -4.20
C ARG A 172 -10.73 -6.93 -3.78
N SER A 173 -11.63 -7.66 -3.13
CA SER A 173 -11.44 -9.10 -2.86
C SER A 173 -12.22 -9.89 -3.89
N PHE A 174 -11.53 -10.80 -4.57
CA PHE A 174 -12.13 -11.74 -5.51
C PHE A 174 -12.27 -13.11 -4.85
N ALA A 175 -13.38 -13.81 -5.07
CA ALA A 175 -13.35 -15.26 -5.01
C ALA A 175 -12.88 -15.77 -6.38
N GLU A 176 -11.71 -16.42 -6.44
CA GLU A 176 -11.12 -16.94 -7.70
C GLU A 176 -12.09 -17.86 -8.49
N ARG A 177 -13.06 -18.46 -7.81
CA ARG A 177 -14.18 -19.18 -8.44
C ARG A 177 -15.26 -18.19 -8.90
N ALA A 178 -15.23 -17.87 -10.19
CA ALA A 178 -16.37 -17.30 -10.90
C ALA A 178 -17.56 -18.28 -10.89
N PHE A 179 -18.79 -17.75 -10.75
CA PHE A 179 -20.02 -18.53 -10.85
C PHE A 179 -20.96 -17.87 -11.86
N GLY A 180 -21.18 -18.53 -12.99
CA GLY A 180 -21.82 -17.91 -14.16
C GLY A 180 -20.93 -16.84 -14.80
N ASP A 181 -21.54 -15.82 -15.38
CA ASP A 181 -20.87 -14.78 -16.17
C ASP A 181 -20.13 -13.71 -15.33
N GLY A 182 -19.88 -13.96 -14.03
CA GLY A 182 -19.26 -12.98 -13.14
C GLY A 182 -18.46 -13.57 -11.98
N VAL A 183 -17.38 -12.88 -11.63
CA VAL A 183 -16.59 -13.12 -10.42
C VAL A 183 -17.33 -12.52 -9.21
N PRO A 184 -17.44 -13.23 -8.06
CA PRO A 184 -17.94 -12.65 -6.82
C PRO A 184 -16.95 -11.59 -6.29
N GLU A 185 -17.42 -10.36 -6.11
CA GLU A 185 -16.61 -9.22 -5.66
C GLU A 185 -17.15 -8.65 -4.33
N VAL A 186 -16.27 -8.58 -3.32
CA VAL A 186 -16.57 -7.94 -2.03
C VAL A 186 -15.40 -7.04 -1.63
N PRO A 187 -15.64 -5.81 -1.15
CA PRO A 187 -14.57 -4.99 -0.61
C PRO A 187 -13.86 -5.68 0.55
N GLY A 188 -12.54 -5.79 0.47
CA GLY A 188 -11.69 -6.15 1.59
C GLY A 188 -11.39 -4.90 2.40
N VAL A 189 -11.68 -4.93 3.71
CA VAL A 189 -11.52 -3.78 4.59
C VAL A 189 -10.21 -3.89 5.38
N LEU A 190 -9.48 -2.78 5.39
CA LEU A 190 -8.19 -2.59 6.04
C LEU A 190 -8.28 -1.40 6.99
N VAL A 191 -8.10 -1.66 8.28
CA VAL A 191 -8.24 -0.69 9.38
C VAL A 191 -6.88 -0.21 9.88
N ALA A 192 -6.82 1.04 10.33
CA ALA A 192 -5.62 1.60 10.94
C ALA A 192 -5.28 0.88 12.27
N ARG A 193 -4.01 0.51 12.45
CA ARG A 193 -3.46 -0.13 13.66
C ARG A 193 -2.07 0.42 13.95
N GLU A 194 -1.48 0.01 15.08
CA GLU A 194 -0.10 0.40 15.40
C GLU A 194 0.86 -0.06 14.29
N GLY A 195 1.57 0.91 13.71
CA GLY A 195 2.59 0.67 12.70
C GLY A 195 2.09 0.39 11.28
N GLY A 196 0.78 0.42 10.99
CA GLY A 196 0.28 0.23 9.62
C GLY A 196 -1.21 -0.13 9.52
N TYR A 197 -1.63 -0.57 8.34
CA TYR A 197 -3.00 -1.01 8.05
C TYR A 197 -3.09 -2.54 8.06
N ARG A 198 -4.12 -3.06 8.74
CA ARG A 198 -4.34 -4.49 8.97
C ARG A 198 -5.75 -4.89 8.55
N ARG A 199 -5.96 -6.17 8.23
CA ARG A 199 -7.30 -6.67 7.89
C ARG A 199 -8.28 -6.36 9.03
N ALA A 200 -9.48 -5.88 8.69
CA ALA A 200 -10.57 -5.74 9.65
C ALA A 200 -10.83 -7.04 10.41
N GLY A 201 -11.03 -6.92 11.72
CA GLY A 201 -11.38 -7.99 12.64
C GLY A 201 -12.87 -8.04 12.98
N PRO A 202 -13.28 -8.97 13.86
CA PRO A 202 -14.65 -9.02 14.34
C PRO A 202 -15.06 -7.74 15.06
N GLY A 203 -16.11 -7.07 14.58
CA GLY A 203 -16.64 -5.82 15.15
C GLY A 203 -16.07 -4.53 14.54
N ASP A 204 -15.03 -4.60 13.71
CA ASP A 204 -14.55 -3.44 12.94
C ASP A 204 -15.56 -3.08 11.83
N CYS A 205 -15.78 -1.78 11.61
CA CYS A 205 -16.60 -1.23 10.52
C CYS A 205 -18.03 -1.82 10.46
N GLU A 206 -18.66 -2.05 11.62
CA GLU A 206 -19.93 -2.78 11.72
C GLU A 206 -21.05 -2.12 10.88
N VAL A 207 -21.09 -0.79 10.83
CA VAL A 207 -22.04 0.00 10.03
C VAL A 207 -21.92 -0.34 8.54
N PHE A 208 -20.69 -0.34 8.01
CA PHE A 208 -20.40 -0.68 6.62
C PHE A 208 -20.78 -2.13 6.29
N TRP A 209 -20.37 -3.11 7.12
CA TRP A 209 -20.70 -4.51 6.88
C TRP A 209 -22.21 -4.80 6.92
N ASN A 210 -22.94 -4.15 7.84
CA ASN A 210 -24.40 -4.25 7.89
C ASN A 210 -25.04 -3.64 6.63
N GLY A 211 -24.52 -2.51 6.14
CA GLY A 211 -24.95 -1.91 4.86
C GLY A 211 -24.72 -2.83 3.66
N GLU A 212 -23.54 -3.44 3.56
CA GLU A 212 -23.18 -4.38 2.49
C GLU A 212 -23.99 -5.69 2.54
N GLU A 213 -24.37 -6.18 3.74
CA GLU A 213 -25.28 -7.32 3.88
C GLU A 213 -26.70 -6.96 3.40
N VAL A 214 -27.23 -5.81 3.83
CA VAL A 214 -28.57 -5.33 3.42
C VAL A 214 -28.64 -5.12 1.91
N ARG A 215 -27.62 -4.49 1.32
CA ARG A 215 -27.53 -4.26 -0.13
C ARG A 215 -27.57 -5.57 -0.91
N ARG A 216 -26.69 -6.53 -0.58
CA ARG A 216 -26.60 -7.81 -1.30
C ARG A 216 -27.83 -8.69 -1.11
N ARG A 217 -28.47 -8.67 0.06
CA ARG A 217 -29.78 -9.33 0.26
C ARG A 217 -30.85 -8.74 -0.66
N SER A 218 -30.94 -7.42 -0.76
CA SER A 218 -31.87 -6.72 -1.65
C SER A 218 -31.63 -7.07 -3.14
N GLU A 219 -30.37 -7.09 -3.57
CA GLU A 219 -29.99 -7.48 -4.94
C GLU A 219 -30.29 -8.96 -5.21
N ALA A 220 -30.11 -9.86 -4.24
CA ALA A 220 -30.44 -11.27 -4.38
C ALA A 220 -31.96 -11.48 -4.50
N ASP A 221 -32.76 -10.73 -3.73
CA ASP A 221 -34.23 -10.75 -3.82
C ASP A 221 -34.75 -10.12 -5.12
N GLU A 222 -34.04 -9.17 -5.73
CA GLU A 222 -34.30 -8.70 -7.09
C GLU A 222 -33.99 -9.79 -8.13
N ALA A 223 -32.79 -10.37 -8.11
CA ALA A 223 -32.38 -11.43 -9.03
C ALA A 223 -33.29 -12.67 -8.96
N ARG A 224 -33.72 -13.07 -7.75
CA ARG A 224 -34.74 -14.12 -7.52
C ARG A 224 -36.06 -13.80 -8.23
N ARG A 225 -36.55 -12.55 -8.13
CA ARG A 225 -37.80 -12.12 -8.80
C ARG A 225 -37.65 -12.06 -10.32
N ALA A 226 -36.45 -11.82 -10.83
CA ALA A 226 -36.11 -11.89 -12.24
C ALA A 226 -35.86 -13.31 -12.76
N LEU A 227 -35.82 -14.33 -11.88
CA LEU A 227 -35.41 -15.71 -12.17
C LEU A 227 -33.95 -15.82 -12.70
N ASP A 228 -33.10 -14.87 -12.33
CA ASP A 228 -31.68 -14.81 -12.70
C ASP A 228 -30.85 -15.66 -11.72
N VAL A 229 -30.91 -16.98 -11.91
CA VAL A 229 -30.22 -17.95 -11.05
C VAL A 229 -28.70 -17.73 -10.97
N PRO A 230 -27.96 -17.48 -12.09
CA PRO A 230 -26.52 -17.20 -12.02
C PRO A 230 -26.19 -16.01 -11.11
N ARG A 231 -26.94 -14.90 -11.23
CA ARG A 231 -26.73 -13.72 -10.37
C ARG A 231 -27.06 -14.01 -8.90
N VAL A 232 -28.08 -14.81 -8.59
CA VAL A 232 -28.37 -15.23 -7.20
C VAL A 232 -27.26 -16.10 -6.64
N LEU A 233 -26.71 -17.04 -7.41
CA LEU A 233 -25.58 -17.87 -6.96
C LEU A 233 -24.33 -17.02 -6.66
N ARG A 234 -23.99 -16.07 -7.54
CA ARG A 234 -22.89 -15.12 -7.30
C ARG A 234 -23.12 -14.31 -6.01
N LEU A 235 -24.31 -13.73 -5.84
CA LEU A 235 -24.66 -12.95 -4.65
C LEU A 235 -24.70 -13.78 -3.36
N ALA A 236 -25.01 -15.08 -3.45
CA ALA A 236 -24.92 -16.00 -2.31
C ALA A 236 -23.47 -16.19 -1.81
N VAL A 237 -22.52 -16.29 -2.74
CA VAL A 237 -21.07 -16.34 -2.43
C VAL A 237 -20.60 -15.01 -1.85
N GLU A 238 -21.02 -13.89 -2.44
CA GLU A 238 -20.70 -12.56 -1.90
C GLU A 238 -21.29 -12.32 -0.50
N LEU A 239 -22.50 -12.82 -0.21
CA LEU A 239 -23.07 -12.77 1.14
C LEU A 239 -22.26 -13.59 2.15
N ALA A 240 -21.76 -14.77 1.77
CA ALA A 240 -20.84 -15.54 2.62
C ALA A 240 -19.52 -14.79 2.88
N LEU A 241 -18.98 -14.10 1.87
CA LEU A 241 -17.81 -13.22 1.99
C LEU A 241 -18.05 -12.00 2.90
N VAL A 242 -19.22 -11.35 2.83
CA VAL A 242 -19.60 -10.28 3.79
C VAL A 242 -19.65 -10.83 5.22
N VAL A 243 -20.20 -12.03 5.41
CA VAL A 243 -20.19 -12.68 6.74
C VAL A 243 -18.77 -13.03 7.20
N ARG A 244 -17.84 -13.41 6.29
CA ARG A 244 -16.41 -13.56 6.59
C ARG A 244 -15.78 -12.23 7.00
N GLY A 245 -16.08 -11.15 6.27
CA GLY A 245 -15.54 -9.79 6.48
C GLY A 245 -15.78 -9.24 7.89
N ARG A 246 -17.01 -9.39 8.41
CA ARG A 246 -17.36 -9.03 9.80
C ARG A 246 -16.82 -9.99 10.88
N GLY A 247 -15.95 -10.94 10.54
CA GLY A 247 -15.42 -11.95 11.46
C GLY A 247 -16.38 -13.11 11.80
N GLY A 248 -17.41 -13.33 10.99
CA GLY A 248 -18.38 -14.41 11.21
C GLY A 248 -17.79 -15.80 10.97
N ALA A 249 -18.06 -16.73 11.88
CA ALA A 249 -17.59 -18.12 11.79
C ALA A 249 -18.10 -18.83 10.51
N MET A 250 -17.34 -19.82 10.04
CA MET A 250 -17.61 -20.57 8.80
C MET A 250 -19.05 -21.11 8.69
N ALA A 251 -19.63 -21.62 9.79
CA ALA A 251 -21.02 -22.05 9.82
C ALA A 251 -22.03 -20.92 9.53
N ALA A 252 -21.74 -19.68 9.92
CA ALA A 252 -22.57 -18.52 9.61
C ALA A 252 -22.41 -18.09 8.14
N GLN A 253 -21.22 -18.26 7.55
CA GLN A 253 -20.95 -18.00 6.13
C GLN A 253 -21.74 -18.98 5.25
N VAL A 254 -21.68 -20.29 5.56
CA VAL A 254 -22.50 -21.32 4.91
C VAL A 254 -24.01 -21.04 5.10
N THR A 255 -24.43 -20.61 6.29
CA THR A 255 -25.83 -20.23 6.55
C THR A 255 -26.29 -19.05 5.69
N ALA A 256 -25.42 -18.06 5.45
CA ALA A 256 -25.73 -16.93 4.58
C ALA A 256 -25.87 -17.35 3.10
N PHE A 257 -24.97 -18.22 2.63
CA PHE A 257 -25.05 -18.82 1.29
C PHE A 257 -26.34 -19.65 1.11
N ASP A 258 -26.59 -20.62 2.01
CA ASP A 258 -27.76 -21.49 1.97
C ASP A 258 -29.06 -20.67 2.01
N GLY A 259 -29.12 -19.62 2.84
CA GLY A 259 -30.25 -18.70 2.93
C GLY A 259 -30.47 -17.83 1.68
N ALA A 260 -29.43 -17.58 0.88
CA ALA A 260 -29.49 -16.83 -0.38
C ALA A 260 -29.94 -17.69 -1.58
N ILE A 261 -29.76 -19.02 -1.52
CA ILE A 261 -30.24 -19.95 -2.56
C ILE A 261 -31.52 -20.71 -2.19
N ALA A 262 -31.97 -20.61 -0.94
CA ALA A 262 -33.17 -21.28 -0.45
C ALA A 262 -34.42 -21.01 -1.32
N GLY A 263 -35.12 -22.08 -1.70
CA GLY A 263 -36.36 -22.01 -2.49
C GLY A 263 -36.17 -21.92 -4.01
N LEU A 264 -34.93 -21.82 -4.52
CA LEU A 264 -34.67 -21.90 -5.95
C LEU A 264 -34.90 -23.32 -6.50
N VAL A 265 -35.41 -23.39 -7.73
CA VAL A 265 -35.40 -24.63 -8.53
C VAL A 265 -34.20 -24.55 -9.47
N LEU A 266 -33.15 -25.31 -9.14
CA LEU A 266 -31.90 -25.33 -9.89
C LEU A 266 -31.90 -26.47 -10.91
N SER A 267 -31.27 -26.24 -12.08
CA SER A 267 -30.87 -27.32 -12.99
C SER A 267 -29.78 -28.20 -12.36
N ALA A 268 -29.51 -29.35 -12.99
CA ALA A 268 -28.44 -30.26 -12.54
C ALA A 268 -27.01 -29.67 -12.66
N GLU A 269 -26.85 -28.56 -13.37
CA GLU A 269 -25.58 -27.83 -13.49
C GLU A 269 -25.46 -26.77 -12.40
N GLU A 270 -26.49 -25.93 -12.25
CA GLU A 270 -26.54 -24.91 -11.19
C GLU A 270 -26.51 -25.54 -9.78
N ALA A 271 -27.19 -26.68 -9.59
CA ALA A 271 -27.15 -27.42 -8.32
C ALA A 271 -25.75 -27.95 -8.00
N ARG A 272 -24.95 -28.32 -9.02
CA ARG A 272 -23.57 -28.76 -8.84
C ARG A 272 -22.67 -27.59 -8.48
N GLY A 273 -22.76 -26.48 -9.22
CA GLY A 273 -22.01 -25.26 -8.90
C GLY A 273 -22.35 -24.72 -7.51
N ALA A 274 -23.62 -24.79 -7.09
CA ALA A 274 -24.03 -24.42 -5.75
C ALA A 274 -23.43 -25.33 -4.66
N LEU A 275 -23.33 -26.63 -4.90
CA LEU A 275 -22.65 -27.56 -3.98
C LEU A 275 -21.14 -27.29 -3.92
N GLU A 276 -20.48 -27.12 -5.07
CA GLU A 276 -19.04 -26.81 -5.15
C GLU A 276 -18.69 -25.46 -4.48
N ALA A 277 -19.57 -24.46 -4.59
CA ALA A 277 -19.46 -23.19 -3.86
C ALA A 277 -19.59 -23.39 -2.35
N ARG A 278 -20.61 -24.15 -1.93
CA ARG A 278 -20.90 -24.43 -0.52
C ARG A 278 -19.80 -25.23 0.16
N GLU A 279 -19.25 -26.23 -0.52
CA GLU A 279 -18.09 -27.01 -0.08
C GLU A 279 -16.87 -26.11 0.07
N TYR A 280 -16.57 -25.25 -0.91
CA TYR A 280 -15.47 -24.29 -0.83
C TYR A 280 -15.60 -23.30 0.36
N ILE A 281 -16.82 -22.84 0.65
CA ILE A 281 -17.08 -22.01 1.85
C ILE A 281 -16.92 -22.83 3.14
N ALA A 282 -17.24 -24.12 3.13
CA ALA A 282 -17.22 -25.02 4.30
C ALA A 282 -15.85 -25.66 4.58
N ASP A 283 -14.97 -25.75 3.59
CA ASP A 283 -13.55 -26.15 3.75
C ASP A 283 -12.68 -24.95 4.17
N GLY A 284 -13.19 -23.74 3.96
CA GLY A 284 -12.50 -22.48 4.20
C GLY A 284 -11.91 -21.91 2.92
N TRP A 285 -12.00 -20.60 2.79
CA TRP A 285 -11.35 -19.85 1.73
C TRP A 285 -9.82 -19.99 1.86
N PRO A 286 -9.07 -20.09 0.74
CA PRO A 286 -7.62 -20.03 0.78
C PRO A 286 -7.13 -18.71 1.43
N GLU A 287 -5.95 -18.83 2.04
CA GLU A 287 -5.13 -17.72 2.58
C GLU A 287 -3.97 -17.43 1.62
#